data_AF-A0A9P6Q5A2-F1
#
_entry.id   AF-A0A9P6Q5A2-F1
#
_cell.length_a   1.000
_cell.length_b   1.000
_cell.length_c   1.000
_cell.angle_alpha   90.00
_cell.angle_beta   90.00
_cell.angle_gamma   90.00
#
_symmetry.space_group_name_H-M   'P 1'
#
loop_
_entity.id
_entity.type
_entity.pdbx_description
1 polymer ?
#
loop_
_entity_poly.entity_id
_entity_poly.type
_entity_poly.pdbx_seq_one_letter_code
_entity_poly.pdbx_strand_id
1 'polypeptide(L)'
;MAESIGTMFARAKLTANAGAVLRAAAAAPVRVGGKKGGSTSLNGDARNDLIKKVLFDAPARPPVRLSPEDLARHETIERAWKLVRQQRRLAQEEALAKKFEKMRQACAELEKTSNYLFKHSQSKERNAVFPRQLRTITDTPPKKIWDYRNAVPAGSVKA
;
A
#
# COMPACT_ATOMS: atom_id res chain seq x y z
N MET A 1 13.95 35.36 18.88
CA MET A 1 12.57 34.99 18.57
C MET A 1 12.60 34.18 17.29
N ALA A 2 12.59 32.85 17.36
CA ALA A 2 12.59 31.99 16.17
C ALA A 2 11.50 30.94 16.36
N GLU A 3 10.52 31.02 15.47
CA GLU A 3 9.24 30.33 15.56
C GLU A 3 9.33 28.87 15.12
N SER A 4 8.51 28.07 15.80
CA SER A 4 8.31 26.63 15.66
C SER A 4 7.62 26.29 14.34
N ILE A 5 8.31 25.60 13.43
CA ILE A 5 7.72 25.05 12.21
C ILE A 5 7.16 23.65 12.51
N GLY A 6 5.83 23.55 12.37
CA GLY A 6 4.99 22.48 12.88
C GLY A 6 5.21 21.09 12.28
N THR A 7 5.18 20.11 13.16
CA THR A 7 4.87 18.70 12.88
C THR A 7 3.39 18.56 12.53
N MET A 8 3.05 18.40 11.25
CA MET A 8 1.68 18.11 10.81
C MET A 8 1.58 16.73 10.16
N PHE A 9 1.52 15.69 10.98
CA PHE A 9 0.84 14.44 10.64
C PHE A 9 0.17 13.89 11.91
N ALA A 10 -1.09 14.26 12.11
CA ALA A 10 -1.92 13.79 13.20
C ALA A 10 -2.20 12.28 13.05
N ARG A 11 -1.81 11.49 14.06
CA ARG A 11 -2.19 10.07 14.16
C ARG A 11 -3.64 10.00 14.65
N ALA A 12 -4.54 9.47 13.82
CA ALA A 12 -5.91 9.18 14.22
C ALA A 12 -5.95 8.16 15.37
N LYS A 13 -6.69 8.48 16.44
CA LYS A 13 -6.96 7.60 17.57
C LYS A 13 -8.07 6.61 17.18
N LEU A 14 -7.81 5.31 17.30
CA LEU A 14 -8.81 4.26 17.14
C LEU A 14 -9.72 4.24 18.38
N THR A 15 -11.00 4.51 18.21
CA THR A 15 -12.01 4.44 19.28
C THR A 15 -12.37 2.98 19.55
N ALA A 16 -12.11 2.50 20.77
CA ALA A 16 -12.59 1.21 21.24
C ALA A 16 -14.08 1.33 21.59
N ASN A 17 -14.94 0.50 20.98
CA ASN A 17 -16.34 0.44 21.36
C ASN A 17 -16.77 -1.01 21.67
N ALA A 18 -17.13 -1.18 22.94
CA ALA A 18 -18.08 -2.08 23.57
C ALA A 18 -18.45 -3.41 22.89
N GLY A 19 -18.18 -4.50 23.62
CA GLY A 19 -18.77 -5.83 23.38
C GLY A 19 -19.05 -6.53 24.71
N ALA A 20 -20.05 -6.05 25.45
CA ALA A 20 -20.60 -6.75 26.62
C ALA A 20 -22.03 -7.17 26.29
N VAL A 21 -22.25 -8.45 25.97
CA VAL A 21 -23.57 -9.10 26.08
C VAL A 21 -23.35 -10.55 26.48
N LEU A 22 -23.59 -10.86 27.75
CA LEU A 22 -23.73 -12.23 28.28
C LEU A 22 -25.23 -12.53 28.45
N ARG A 23 -25.63 -13.72 27.94
CA ARG A 23 -26.59 -14.74 28.46
C ARG A 23 -27.62 -14.31 29.53
N ALA A 24 -28.87 -14.80 29.56
CA ALA A 24 -29.40 -16.12 29.20
C ALA A 24 -30.94 -16.07 29.01
N ALA A 25 -31.46 -17.14 28.40
CA ALA A 25 -32.84 -17.37 27.99
C ALA A 25 -33.73 -17.99 29.08
N ALA A 26 -35.05 -17.81 28.94
CA ALA A 26 -36.08 -18.66 29.55
C ALA A 26 -37.24 -18.92 28.56
N ALA A 27 -37.77 -20.15 28.62
CA ALA A 27 -39.08 -20.65 28.18
C ALA A 27 -39.35 -21.04 26.69
N ALA A 28 -39.41 -22.37 26.51
CA ALA A 28 -40.40 -23.19 25.76
C ALA A 28 -40.46 -23.21 24.20
N PRO A 29 -40.87 -24.36 23.60
CA PRO A 29 -40.61 -24.68 22.20
C PRO A 29 -41.83 -24.40 21.30
N VAL A 30 -41.62 -23.67 20.20
CA VAL A 30 -42.58 -23.58 19.10
C VAL A 30 -41.97 -24.25 17.87
N ARG A 31 -42.58 -25.37 17.46
CA ARG A 31 -42.35 -25.97 16.14
C ARG A 31 -43.15 -25.17 15.12
N VAL A 32 -42.47 -24.55 14.15
CA VAL A 32 -43.08 -24.06 12.91
C VAL A 32 -42.33 -24.69 11.75
N GLY A 33 -43.06 -25.46 10.94
CA GLY A 33 -42.61 -25.94 9.65
C GLY A 33 -42.33 -24.77 8.72
N GLY A 34 -41.06 -24.59 8.37
CA GLY A 34 -40.58 -23.60 7.42
C GLY A 34 -40.09 -24.27 6.14
N LYS A 35 -40.64 -23.85 5.01
CA LYS A 35 -40.12 -24.00 3.64
C LYS A 35 -38.59 -24.17 3.62
N LYS A 36 -38.08 -25.15 2.86
CA LYS A 36 -36.65 -25.26 2.48
C LYS A 36 -36.23 -24.01 1.70
N GLY A 37 -35.89 -22.95 2.44
CA GLY A 37 -35.09 -21.83 1.97
C GLY A 37 -33.66 -22.32 1.78
N GLY A 38 -33.01 -21.86 0.71
CA GLY A 38 -31.65 -22.25 0.36
C GLY A 38 -30.72 -22.13 1.56
N SER A 39 -29.95 -23.19 1.80
CA SER A 39 -28.96 -23.31 2.85
C SER A 39 -27.81 -22.32 2.63
N THR A 40 -28.01 -21.07 3.03
CA THR A 40 -26.94 -20.13 3.37
C THR A 40 -26.77 -20.11 4.89
N SER A 41 -26.64 -21.29 5.49
CA SER A 41 -26.17 -21.39 6.88
C SER A 41 -24.65 -21.17 6.92
N LEU A 42 -24.25 -19.96 7.26
CA LEU A 42 -22.92 -19.68 7.83
C LEU A 42 -22.64 -20.48 9.13
N ASN A 43 -23.65 -21.23 9.61
CA ASN A 43 -23.66 -22.05 10.82
C ASN A 43 -24.02 -23.51 10.48
N GLY A 44 -23.25 -24.17 9.62
CA GLY A 44 -23.46 -25.59 9.31
C GLY A 44 -22.52 -26.18 8.26
N ASP A 45 -21.89 -25.35 7.42
CA ASP A 45 -20.83 -25.81 6.53
C ASP A 45 -19.52 -26.02 7.30
N ALA A 46 -19.01 -27.26 7.28
CA ALA A 46 -17.72 -27.61 7.87
C ALA A 46 -16.57 -26.77 7.33
N ARG A 47 -16.68 -26.22 6.10
CA ARG A 47 -15.73 -25.26 5.54
C ARG A 47 -15.74 -23.94 6.31
N ASN A 48 -16.91 -23.42 6.67
CA ASN A 48 -17.01 -22.17 7.43
C ASN A 48 -16.46 -22.35 8.85
N ASP A 49 -16.66 -23.53 9.44
CA ASP A 49 -16.08 -23.85 10.75
C ASP A 49 -14.56 -24.05 10.67
N LEU A 50 -14.05 -24.64 9.59
CA LEU A 50 -12.61 -24.71 9.32
C LEU A 50 -12.02 -23.30 9.13
N ILE A 51 -12.68 -22.43 8.36
CA ILE A 51 -12.25 -21.04 8.17
C ILE A 51 -12.22 -20.30 9.51
N LYS A 52 -13.26 -20.45 10.34
CA LYS A 52 -13.30 -19.86 11.69
C LYS A 52 -12.17 -20.39 12.57
N LYS A 53 -11.92 -21.70 12.56
CA LYS A 53 -10.81 -22.32 13.29
C LYS A 53 -9.45 -21.78 12.85
N VAL A 54 -9.21 -21.68 11.55
CA VAL A 54 -7.95 -21.18 11.00
C VAL A 54 -7.73 -19.70 11.33
N LEU A 55 -8.78 -18.88 11.28
CA LEU A 55 -8.67 -17.44 11.49
C LEU A 55 -8.63 -17.05 12.98
N PHE A 56 -9.39 -17.74 13.83
CA PHE A 56 -9.66 -17.28 15.20
C PHE A 56 -9.17 -18.23 16.29
N ASP A 57 -9.06 -19.52 16.02
CA ASP A 57 -8.62 -20.50 17.04
C ASP A 57 -7.11 -20.74 17.02
N ALA A 58 -6.36 -20.08 16.12
CA ALA A 58 -4.91 -20.12 16.14
C ALA A 58 -4.40 -19.42 17.41
N PRO A 59 -3.76 -20.13 18.37
CA PRO A 59 -3.32 -19.52 19.60
C PRO A 59 -2.29 -18.43 19.30
N ALA A 60 -2.44 -17.26 19.93
CA ALA A 60 -1.47 -16.18 19.82
C ALA A 60 -0.09 -16.71 20.21
N ARG A 61 0.89 -16.56 19.30
CA ARG A 61 2.25 -16.99 19.56
C ARG A 61 2.78 -16.25 20.81
N PRO A 62 3.34 -16.95 21.81
CA PRO A 62 3.92 -16.28 22.96
C PRO A 62 5.05 -15.34 22.52
N PRO A 63 5.30 -14.23 23.25
CA PRO A 63 6.37 -13.32 22.93
C PRO A 63 7.73 -14.03 22.99
N VAL A 64 8.60 -13.69 22.04
CA VAL A 64 9.96 -14.25 21.98
C VAL A 64 10.74 -13.75 23.20
N ARG A 65 11.26 -14.67 24.01
CA ARG A 65 12.12 -14.35 25.15
C ARG A 65 13.55 -14.33 24.65
N LEU A 66 14.21 -13.19 24.81
CA LEU A 66 15.60 -12.97 24.41
C LEU A 66 16.48 -12.88 25.66
N SER A 67 17.73 -13.35 25.55
CA SER A 67 18.74 -13.06 26.57
C SER A 67 19.03 -11.55 26.59
N PRO A 68 19.56 -10.97 27.68
CA PRO A 68 19.89 -9.54 27.72
C PRO A 68 20.91 -9.14 26.63
N GLU A 69 21.84 -10.03 26.29
CA GLU A 69 22.80 -9.83 25.19
C GLU A 69 22.11 -9.82 23.83
N ASP A 70 21.17 -10.75 23.58
CA ASP A 70 20.38 -10.79 22.35
C ASP A 70 19.50 -9.55 22.19
N LEU A 71 18.94 -9.05 23.29
CA LEU A 71 18.14 -7.84 23.31
C LEU A 71 18.99 -6.63 22.88
N ALA A 72 20.19 -6.47 23.45
CA ALA A 72 21.12 -5.40 23.06
C ALA A 72 21.53 -5.49 21.58
N ARG A 73 21.75 -6.71 21.07
CA ARG A 73 22.02 -6.95 19.63
C ARG A 73 20.81 -6.57 18.77
N HIS A 74 19.61 -7.01 19.15
CA HIS A 74 18.37 -6.69 18.46
C HIS A 74 18.14 -5.18 18.38
N GLU A 75 18.29 -4.45 19.48
CA GLU A 75 18.16 -2.98 19.52
C GLU A 75 19.18 -2.28 18.62
N THR A 76 20.39 -2.80 18.55
CA THR A 76 21.44 -2.24 17.69
C THR A 76 21.11 -2.45 16.21
N ILE A 77 20.67 -3.65 15.83
CA ILE A 77 20.23 -3.98 14.46
C ILE A 77 19.04 -3.09 14.07
N GLU A 78 18.05 -2.95 14.94
CA GLU A 78 16.87 -2.11 14.69
C GLU A 78 17.23 -0.63 14.54
N ARG A 79 18.13 -0.10 15.38
CA ARG A 79 18.62 1.29 15.25
C ARG A 79 19.38 1.49 13.94
N ALA A 80 20.29 0.58 13.60
CA ALA A 80 21.04 0.63 12.34
C ALA A 80 20.10 0.58 11.13
N TRP A 81 19.09 -0.29 11.16
CA TRP A 81 18.10 -0.39 10.09
C TRP A 81 17.27 0.88 9.93
N LYS A 82 16.81 1.49 11.03
CA LYS A 82 16.11 2.79 11.01
C LYS A 82 16.97 3.88 10.40
N LEU A 83 18.26 3.93 10.76
CA LEU A 83 19.22 4.87 10.21
C LEU A 83 19.41 4.68 8.70
N VAL A 84 19.64 3.45 8.23
CA VAL A 84 19.78 3.14 6.79
C VAL A 84 18.51 3.51 6.03
N ARG A 85 17.32 3.23 6.59
CA ARG A 85 16.04 3.62 5.98
C ARG A 85 15.90 5.13 5.86
N GLN A 86 16.29 5.89 6.89
CA GLN A 86 16.29 7.35 6.86
C GLN A 86 17.24 7.89 5.78
N GLN A 87 18.47 7.36 5.71
CA GLN A 87 19.45 7.75 4.70
C GLN A 87 18.94 7.48 3.27
N ARG A 88 18.31 6.32 3.03
CA ARG A 88 17.72 5.98 1.72
C ARG A 88 16.60 6.96 1.35
N ARG A 89 15.75 7.36 2.30
CA ARG A 89 14.70 8.34 2.07
C ARG A 89 15.29 9.70 1.70
N LEU A 90 16.26 10.20 2.48
CA LEU A 90 16.92 11.47 2.20
C LEU A 90 17.62 11.47 0.84
N ALA A 91 18.32 10.39 0.48
CA ALA A 91 18.96 10.26 -0.83
C ALA A 91 17.94 10.28 -1.99
N GLN A 92 16.77 9.68 -1.81
CA GLN A 92 15.68 9.74 -2.79
C GLN A 92 15.11 11.15 -2.91
N GLU A 93 14.87 11.84 -1.79
CA GLU A 93 14.39 13.22 -1.76
C GLU A 93 15.38 14.18 -2.45
N GLU A 94 16.68 14.06 -2.16
CA GLU A 94 17.73 14.83 -2.82
C GLU A 94 17.79 14.56 -4.33
N ALA A 95 17.68 13.30 -4.75
CA ALA A 95 17.67 12.94 -6.16
C ALA A 95 16.44 13.53 -6.88
N LEU A 96 15.28 13.53 -6.25
CA LEU A 96 14.06 14.15 -6.76
C LEU A 96 14.20 15.68 -6.84
N ALA A 97 14.77 16.32 -5.81
CA ALA A 97 15.02 17.76 -5.80
C ALA A 97 15.97 18.17 -6.94
N LYS A 98 17.05 17.41 -7.18
CA LYS A 98 17.97 17.64 -8.30
C LYS A 98 17.27 17.53 -9.66
N LYS A 99 16.41 16.52 -9.84
CA LYS A 99 15.61 16.36 -11.08
C LYS A 99 14.67 17.54 -11.29
N PHE A 100 13.99 17.98 -10.24
CA PHE A 100 13.08 19.11 -10.29
C PHE A 100 13.81 20.42 -10.62
N GLU A 101 14.96 20.66 -10.00
CA GLU A 101 15.77 21.85 -10.28
C GLU A 101 16.24 21.89 -11.73
N LYS A 102 16.68 20.74 -12.29
CA LYS A 102 17.04 20.64 -13.70
C LYS A 102 15.85 20.86 -14.64
N MET A 103 14.68 20.33 -14.30
CA MET A 103 13.44 20.59 -15.04
C MET A 103 13.09 22.08 -15.03
N ARG A 104 13.21 22.74 -13.88
CA ARG A 104 12.97 24.19 -13.74
C ARG A 104 13.92 25.02 -14.59
N GLN A 105 15.22 24.69 -14.57
CA GLN A 105 16.24 25.35 -15.40
C GLN A 105 15.90 25.23 -16.88
N ALA A 106 15.55 24.03 -17.36
CA ALA A 106 15.16 23.80 -18.74
C ALA A 106 13.88 24.58 -19.13
N CYS A 107 12.87 24.63 -18.26
CA CYS A 107 11.67 25.45 -18.51
C CYS A 107 11.98 26.94 -18.61
N ALA A 108 12.85 27.47 -17.75
CA ALA A 108 13.26 28.87 -17.78
C ALA A 108 14.07 29.22 -19.05
N GLU A 109 14.87 28.28 -19.55
CA GLU A 109 15.56 28.41 -20.83
C GLU A 109 14.58 28.36 -22.02
N LEU A 110 13.58 27.47 -21.96
CA LEU A 110 12.54 27.36 -22.97
C LEU A 110 11.69 28.63 -23.06
N GLU A 111 11.37 29.25 -21.92
CA GLU A 111 10.62 30.51 -21.87
C GLU A 111 11.38 31.66 -22.55
N LYS A 112 12.70 31.72 -22.35
CA LYS A 112 13.57 32.73 -22.99
C LYS A 112 13.72 32.52 -24.49
N THR A 113 13.72 31.28 -24.96
CA THR A 113 13.98 30.94 -26.36
C THR A 113 12.70 30.87 -27.21
N SER A 114 11.63 30.25 -26.70
CA SER A 114 10.35 30.10 -27.40
C SER A 114 9.16 30.04 -26.44
N ASN A 115 8.45 31.17 -26.37
CA ASN A 115 7.21 31.27 -25.58
C ASN A 115 6.10 30.31 -26.06
N TYR A 116 6.05 30.00 -27.36
CA TYR A 116 5.06 29.06 -27.91
C TYR A 116 5.26 27.65 -27.32
N LEU A 117 6.48 27.11 -27.38
CA LEU A 117 6.79 25.78 -26.85
C LEU A 117 6.64 25.71 -25.34
N PHE A 118 7.03 26.78 -24.63
CA PHE A 118 6.82 26.89 -23.19
C PHE A 118 5.34 26.74 -22.81
N LYS A 119 4.43 27.47 -23.46
CA LYS A 119 2.98 27.38 -23.23
C LYS A 119 2.44 25.96 -23.48
N HIS A 120 2.91 25.29 -24.52
CA HIS A 120 2.49 23.91 -24.83
C HIS A 120 3.01 22.92 -23.78
N SER A 121 4.26 23.07 -23.33
CA SER A 121 4.85 22.22 -22.28
C SER A 121 4.14 22.35 -20.92
N GLN A 122 3.57 23.53 -20.64
CA GLN A 122 2.85 23.79 -19.39
C GLN A 122 1.42 23.24 -19.40
N SER A 123 0.92 22.80 -20.57
CA SER A 123 -0.40 22.20 -20.69
C SER A 123 -0.43 20.85 -19.96
N LYS A 124 -1.46 20.64 -19.13
CA LYS A 124 -1.64 19.38 -18.41
C LYS A 124 -2.41 18.40 -19.29
N GLU A 125 -1.84 17.23 -19.53
CA GLU A 125 -2.56 16.13 -20.15
C GLU A 125 -3.65 15.61 -19.19
N ARG A 126 -4.92 15.60 -19.65
CA ARG A 126 -6.05 15.13 -18.83
C ARG A 126 -6.03 13.62 -18.59
N ASN A 127 -5.44 12.86 -19.52
CA ASN A 127 -5.46 11.39 -19.55
C ASN A 127 -4.06 10.78 -19.51
N ALA A 128 -3.12 11.40 -18.78
CA ALA A 128 -1.78 10.83 -18.60
C ALA A 128 -1.85 9.56 -17.76
N VAL A 129 -1.65 8.40 -18.38
CA VAL A 129 -1.64 7.08 -17.73
C VAL A 129 -0.33 6.36 -18.08
N PHE A 130 0.21 5.60 -17.12
CA PHE A 130 1.36 4.75 -17.40
C PHE A 130 0.99 3.66 -18.41
N PRO A 131 1.79 3.46 -19.48
CA PRO A 131 1.55 2.38 -20.43
C PRO A 131 1.57 1.01 -19.73
N ARG A 132 0.64 0.12 -20.11
CA ARG A 132 0.52 -1.22 -19.50
C ARG A 132 1.75 -2.10 -19.74
N GLN A 133 2.55 -1.77 -20.74
CA GLN A 133 3.81 -2.43 -21.08
C GLN A 133 4.91 -2.14 -20.04
N LEU A 134 4.78 -1.07 -19.23
CA LEU A 134 5.71 -0.77 -18.15
C LEU A 134 5.44 -1.70 -16.97
N ARG A 135 6.35 -2.66 -16.74
CA ARG A 135 6.20 -3.72 -15.73
C ARG A 135 6.92 -3.35 -14.44
N THR A 136 6.40 -3.83 -13.32
CA THR A 136 7.11 -3.83 -12.03
C THR A 136 8.30 -4.78 -12.10
N ILE A 137 9.39 -4.42 -11.41
CA ILE A 137 10.62 -5.22 -11.32
C ILE A 137 10.28 -6.57 -10.65
N THR A 138 10.68 -7.67 -11.30
CA THR A 138 10.58 -9.04 -10.77
C THR A 138 11.93 -9.49 -10.20
N ASP A 139 11.92 -10.44 -9.27
CA ASP A 139 13.15 -10.97 -8.64
C ASP A 139 14.04 -11.71 -9.65
N THR A 140 13.46 -12.65 -10.41
CA THR A 140 14.14 -13.33 -11.53
C THR A 140 13.69 -12.77 -12.88
N PRO A 141 14.59 -12.64 -13.87
CA PRO A 141 14.22 -12.21 -15.21
C PRO A 141 13.36 -13.26 -15.93
N PRO A 142 12.44 -12.84 -16.83
CA PRO A 142 11.67 -13.77 -17.65
C PRO A 142 12.56 -14.43 -18.73
N LYS A 143 12.11 -15.57 -19.28
CA LYS A 143 12.80 -16.30 -20.36
C LYS A 143 13.11 -15.42 -21.57
N LYS A 144 12.21 -14.48 -21.88
CA LYS A 144 12.42 -13.42 -22.87
C LYS A 144 12.46 -12.08 -22.16
N ILE A 145 13.66 -11.50 -22.03
CA ILE A 145 13.91 -10.28 -21.25
C ILE A 145 13.34 -9.05 -21.97
N TRP A 146 13.53 -8.98 -23.29
CA TRP A 146 13.11 -7.84 -24.10
C TRP A 146 12.49 -8.27 -25.43
N ASP A 147 11.42 -7.59 -25.81
CA ASP A 147 10.71 -7.79 -27.06
C ASP A 147 11.18 -6.75 -28.10
N TYR A 148 12.19 -7.09 -28.91
CA TYR A 148 12.71 -6.18 -29.95
C TYR A 148 11.73 -5.92 -31.11
N ARG A 149 10.76 -6.82 -31.33
CA ARG A 149 9.81 -6.79 -32.47
C ARG A 149 8.52 -6.03 -32.15
N ASN A 150 8.50 -5.10 -31.20
CA ASN A 150 7.30 -4.37 -30.79
C ASN A 150 6.73 -3.53 -31.95
N ALA A 151 5.94 -4.16 -32.82
CA ALA A 151 5.13 -3.49 -33.82
C ALA A 151 3.89 -2.94 -33.10
N VAL A 152 3.72 -1.62 -33.12
CA VAL A 152 2.43 -1.01 -32.78
C VAL A 152 1.40 -1.62 -33.73
N PRO A 153 0.36 -2.32 -33.26
CA PRO A 153 -0.67 -2.83 -34.15
C PRO A 153 -1.33 -1.65 -34.86
N ALA A 154 -1.37 -1.67 -36.19
CA ALA A 154 -1.77 -0.57 -37.08
C ALA A 154 -3.21 -0.02 -36.90
N GLY A 155 -3.93 -0.44 -35.85
CA GLY A 155 -5.35 -0.14 -35.63
C GLY A 155 -5.67 0.73 -34.39
N SER A 156 -4.70 1.31 -33.68
CA SER A 156 -5.00 2.15 -32.49
C SER A 156 -4.82 3.65 -32.67
N VAL A 157 -4.53 4.12 -33.89
CA VAL A 157 -4.60 5.56 -34.22
C VAL A 157 -6.04 5.85 -34.62
N LYS A 158 -6.88 6.21 -33.63
CA LYS A 158 -8.14 6.90 -33.94
C LYS A 158 -7.82 8.39 -34.06
N ALA A 159 -8.24 8.95 -35.19
CA ALA A 159 -8.22 10.38 -35.50
C ALA A 159 -8.97 11.22 -34.46
#